data_AF-A0A672H116-F1
#
_entry.id   AF-A0A672H116-F1
#
_cell.length_a   1.000
_cell.length_b   1.000
_cell.length_c   1.000
_cell.angle_alpha   90.00
_cell.angle_beta   90.00
_cell.angle_gamma   90.00
#
_symmetry.space_group_name_H-M   'P 1'
#
loop_
_entity.id
_entity.type
_entity.pdbx_description
1 polymer ?
#
loop_
_entity_poly.entity_id
_entity_poly.type
_entity_poly.pdbx_seq_one_letter_code
_entity_poly.pdbx_strand_id
1 'polypeptide(L)'
;MGCSHSKRKSKARKVEKSQNGESQRDGGGHRMSADPDVCLEKQVERFEWQLRILKEVLSANGNPEGAELLKEHADVEVCALVLSIFDKVKTETAADLNVRHEQSSQLLTEEHQRHVEELQQKHQQEKTELTEKFQAAENILKAEVEKLSAELQIYKQLKRRVAESTFKKDLLRNIQAHGSPGAFWESEQESLLFVIEMKSDRLQEQQRKLLQMDTLVEKNLSLEDQIVQVLQQNEDLRVRIENCQTFIQALSKEQQDLKAALERQLVVNQNLSQEKEQLMFKLRHRDSCPTIHLPAIVQEISPR
;
A
#
# COMPACT_ATOMS: atom_id res chain seq x y z
N MET A 1 25.36 -12.52 63.27
CA MET A 1 25.10 -13.32 62.07
C MET A 1 24.17 -12.51 61.16
N GLY A 2 24.57 -11.81 60.11
CA GLY A 2 25.86 -11.50 59.51
C GLY A 2 25.73 -10.18 58.74
N CYS A 3 26.84 -9.45 58.68
CA CYS A 3 27.03 -8.18 57.97
C CYS A 3 26.95 -8.34 56.44
N SER A 4 26.68 -7.26 55.69
CA SER A 4 27.72 -6.62 54.85
C SER A 4 27.27 -5.35 54.11
N HIS A 5 28.17 -4.38 54.22
CA HIS A 5 28.40 -3.10 53.54
C HIS A 5 28.08 -2.98 52.04
N SER A 6 27.71 -1.77 51.57
CA SER A 6 28.64 -0.91 50.79
C SER A 6 28.08 0.44 50.31
N LYS A 7 28.80 1.49 50.74
CA LYS A 7 29.32 2.66 50.01
C LYS A 7 28.38 3.62 49.24
N ARG A 8 28.27 4.83 49.82
CA ARG A 8 28.10 6.14 49.17
C ARG A 8 29.06 6.33 47.98
N LYS A 9 28.58 6.96 46.91
CA LYS A 9 29.41 7.81 46.04
C LYS A 9 28.58 8.94 45.40
N SER A 10 29.00 10.17 45.69
CA SER A 10 28.57 11.45 45.15
C SER A 10 29.08 11.68 43.72
N LYS A 11 28.31 12.38 42.88
CA LYS A 11 28.78 13.14 41.69
C LYS A 11 27.74 14.25 41.43
N ALA A 12 28.01 15.50 41.81
CA ALA A 12 28.74 16.53 41.06
C ALA A 12 27.94 17.12 39.89
N ARG A 13 27.47 18.35 40.09
CA ARG A 13 26.98 19.30 39.07
C ARG A 13 28.09 19.60 38.05
N LYS A 14 27.73 19.77 36.77
CA LYS A 14 28.22 20.91 35.97
C LYS A 14 27.38 21.15 34.72
N VAL A 15 27.06 22.42 34.54
CA VAL A 15 26.51 23.10 33.36
C VAL A 15 27.64 23.36 32.36
N GLU A 16 27.38 23.25 31.06
CA GLU A 16 27.86 24.08 29.91
C GLU A 16 27.46 23.34 28.61
N LYS A 17 26.70 23.93 27.68
CA LYS A 17 26.94 25.05 26.74
C LYS A 17 27.87 24.68 25.56
N SER A 18 27.24 24.57 24.38
CA SER A 18 27.73 24.81 23.01
C SER A 18 28.89 23.97 22.45
N GLN A 19 28.68 23.36 21.27
CA GLN A 19 29.16 23.87 19.97
C GLN A 19 28.94 22.89 18.81
N ASN A 20 28.83 23.50 17.62
CA ASN A 20 28.92 22.94 16.28
C ASN A 20 29.85 21.73 16.13
N GLY A 21 29.42 20.81 15.27
CA GLY A 21 30.28 19.82 14.64
C GLY A 21 29.61 19.35 13.36
N GLU A 22 30.01 19.98 12.25
CA GLU A 22 29.81 19.48 10.90
C GLU A 22 30.25 18.01 10.83
N SER A 23 29.45 17.17 10.18
CA SER A 23 29.96 15.93 9.60
C SER A 23 29.26 15.69 8.27
N GLN A 24 29.93 16.16 7.24
CA GLN A 24 29.75 15.80 5.85
C GLN A 24 30.12 14.32 5.61
N ARG A 25 29.55 13.78 4.53
CA ARG A 25 29.88 12.55 3.76
C ARG A 25 29.08 11.31 4.16
N ASP A 26 28.53 10.52 3.24
CA ASP A 26 28.39 10.58 1.77
C ASP A 26 27.43 9.43 1.38
N GLY A 27 26.75 9.54 0.25
CA GLY A 27 25.79 8.55 -0.25
C GLY A 27 24.55 9.22 -0.81
N GLY A 28 24.62 10.01 -1.90
CA GLY A 28 25.32 9.64 -3.13
C GLY A 28 24.41 8.85 -4.08
N GLY A 29 23.12 9.19 -4.15
CA GLY A 29 22.21 8.77 -5.21
C GLY A 29 22.06 9.87 -6.25
N HIS A 30 23.10 10.06 -7.06
CA HIS A 30 23.07 10.90 -8.26
C HIS A 30 21.91 10.42 -9.16
N ARG A 31 20.77 11.13 -9.17
CA ARG A 31 19.99 11.24 -10.39
C ARG A 31 20.37 12.58 -10.98
N MET A 32 21.22 12.53 -11.98
CA MET A 32 21.58 13.65 -12.81
C MET A 32 20.32 14.16 -13.51
N SER A 33 19.56 15.01 -12.82
CA SER A 33 18.66 15.94 -13.47
C SER A 33 19.54 17.01 -14.08
N ALA A 34 20.22 16.66 -15.18
CA ALA A 34 20.48 17.68 -16.17
C ALA A 34 19.10 18.20 -16.54
N ASP A 35 18.81 19.47 -16.21
CA ASP A 35 17.58 20.14 -16.63
C ASP A 35 17.27 19.71 -18.07
N PRO A 36 16.07 19.16 -18.35
CA PRO A 36 15.70 18.79 -19.72
C PRO A 36 15.95 19.95 -20.67
N ASP A 37 15.75 21.17 -20.19
CA ASP A 37 16.01 22.42 -20.88
C ASP A 37 17.50 22.62 -21.21
N VAL A 38 18.40 22.42 -20.24
CA VAL A 38 19.86 22.50 -20.45
C VAL A 38 20.37 21.38 -21.37
N CYS A 39 19.71 20.21 -21.37
CA CYS A 39 20.04 19.11 -22.27
C CYS A 39 19.60 19.39 -23.72
N LEU A 40 18.41 19.96 -23.90
CA LEU A 40 17.87 20.35 -25.20
C LEU A 40 18.62 21.56 -25.78
N GLU A 41 18.96 22.56 -24.95
CA GLU A 41 19.76 23.73 -25.35
C GLU A 41 21.15 23.31 -25.85
N LYS A 42 21.84 22.43 -25.12
CA LYS A 42 23.11 21.83 -25.57
C LYS A 42 22.98 21.01 -26.85
N GLN A 43 21.81 20.42 -27.10
CA GLN A 43 21.54 19.65 -28.31
C GLN A 43 21.27 20.58 -29.51
N VAL A 44 20.57 21.70 -29.29
CA VAL A 44 20.36 22.77 -30.28
C VAL A 44 21.69 23.42 -30.66
N GLU A 45 22.52 23.79 -29.68
CA GLU A 45 23.86 24.37 -29.93
C GLU A 45 24.74 23.45 -30.79
N ARG A 46 24.66 22.13 -30.59
CA ARG A 46 25.38 21.14 -31.41
C ARG A 46 24.86 21.10 -32.84
N PHE A 47 23.55 21.11 -33.05
CA PHE A 47 22.98 21.14 -34.40
C PHE A 47 23.29 22.45 -35.12
N GLU A 48 23.27 23.57 -34.41
CA GLU A 48 23.67 24.87 -34.97
C GLU A 48 25.14 24.90 -35.39
N TRP A 49 26.04 24.32 -34.58
CA TRP A 49 27.45 24.20 -34.93
C TRP A 49 27.67 23.28 -36.13
N GLN A 50 26.99 22.13 -36.18
CA GLN A 50 27.03 21.22 -37.32
C GLN A 50 26.52 21.89 -38.60
N LEU A 51 25.41 22.65 -38.53
CA LEU A 51 24.89 23.43 -39.65
C LEU A 51 25.87 24.51 -40.12
N ARG A 52 26.59 25.14 -39.18
CA ARG A 52 27.60 26.16 -39.49
C ARG A 52 28.77 25.57 -40.27
N ILE A 53 29.31 24.44 -39.80
CA ILE A 53 30.39 23.73 -40.51
C ILE A 53 29.91 23.18 -41.85
N LEU A 54 28.71 22.60 -41.91
CA LEU A 54 28.16 22.09 -43.17
C LEU A 54 28.01 23.22 -44.19
N LYS A 55 27.53 24.41 -43.78
CA LYS A 55 27.49 25.60 -44.63
C LYS A 55 28.87 26.02 -45.09
N GLU A 56 29.85 26.06 -44.19
CA GLU A 56 31.22 26.48 -44.49
C GLU A 56 31.92 25.52 -45.46
N VAL A 57 31.74 24.21 -45.28
CA VAL A 57 32.25 23.16 -46.17
C VAL A 57 31.55 23.17 -47.53
N LEU A 58 30.22 23.35 -47.57
CA LEU A 58 29.46 23.45 -48.81
C LEU A 58 29.78 24.74 -49.59
N SER A 59 30.05 25.85 -48.89
CA SER A 59 30.51 27.10 -49.52
C SER A 59 31.95 27.01 -50.03
N ALA A 60 32.82 26.23 -49.39
CA ALA A 60 34.21 26.04 -49.81
C ALA A 60 34.38 25.07 -51.01
N ASN A 61 33.46 24.11 -51.17
CA ASN A 61 33.50 23.09 -52.24
C ASN A 61 32.56 23.37 -53.43
N GLY A 62 32.06 24.61 -53.57
CA GLY A 62 31.18 24.98 -54.67
C GLY A 62 31.90 24.92 -56.03
N ASN A 63 31.88 23.77 -56.70
CA ASN A 63 32.25 23.69 -58.11
C ASN A 63 31.22 24.47 -58.95
N PRO A 64 31.59 25.56 -59.64
CA PRO A 64 30.67 26.34 -60.48
C PRO A 64 30.04 25.49 -61.60
N GLU A 65 30.74 24.46 -62.09
CA GLU A 65 30.21 23.54 -63.11
C GLU A 65 29.06 22.68 -62.57
N GLY A 66 29.09 22.31 -61.28
CA GLY A 66 28.01 21.59 -60.64
C GLY A 66 26.75 22.44 -60.49
N ALA A 67 26.91 23.74 -60.22
CA ALA A 67 25.81 24.70 -60.12
C ALA A 67 25.21 25.08 -61.50
N GLU A 68 26.02 25.05 -62.57
CA GLU A 68 25.54 25.22 -63.95
C GLU A 68 24.84 23.97 -64.50
N LEU A 69 25.36 22.76 -64.26
CA LEU A 69 24.66 21.50 -64.63
C LEU A 69 23.32 21.34 -63.90
N LEU A 70 23.25 21.77 -62.62
CA LEU A 70 22.00 21.80 -61.85
C LEU A 70 20.99 22.83 -62.39
N LYS A 71 21.46 23.91 -63.02
CA LYS A 71 20.60 24.87 -63.73
C LYS A 71 20.10 24.33 -65.06
N GLU A 72 20.93 23.58 -65.80
CA GLU A 72 20.54 22.97 -67.08
C GLU A 72 19.54 21.81 -66.90
N HIS A 73 19.57 21.13 -65.75
CA HIS A 73 18.60 20.10 -65.35
C HIS A 73 17.64 20.55 -64.25
N ALA A 74 17.43 21.86 -64.08
CA ALA A 74 16.41 22.42 -63.20
C ALA A 74 15.02 22.20 -63.81
N ASP A 75 14.58 20.94 -63.83
CA ASP A 75 13.26 20.57 -64.27
C ASP A 75 12.27 21.22 -63.28
N VAL A 76 11.61 22.27 -63.75
CA VAL A 76 10.76 23.16 -62.95
C VAL A 76 9.68 22.35 -62.25
N GLU A 77 9.22 21.29 -62.89
CA GLU A 77 8.22 20.35 -62.37
C GLU A 77 8.78 19.52 -61.20
N VAL A 78 10.03 19.05 -61.28
CA VAL A 78 10.68 18.30 -60.20
C VAL A 78 10.93 19.20 -58.99
N CYS A 79 11.37 20.44 -59.20
CA CYS A 79 11.56 21.41 -58.12
C CYS A 79 10.22 21.77 -57.44
N ALA A 80 9.16 21.99 -58.22
CA ALA A 80 7.82 22.26 -57.71
C ALA A 80 7.25 21.06 -56.92
N LEU A 81 7.49 19.83 -57.40
CA LEU A 81 7.07 18.61 -56.72
C LEU A 81 7.81 18.42 -55.39
N VAL A 82 9.13 18.68 -55.35
CA VAL A 82 9.92 18.59 -54.11
C VAL A 82 9.46 19.62 -53.08
N LEU A 83 9.18 20.86 -53.49
CA LEU A 83 8.63 21.89 -52.58
C LEU A 83 7.24 21.51 -52.07
N SER A 84 6.38 20.96 -52.93
CA SER A 84 5.05 20.47 -52.56
C SER A 84 5.12 19.30 -51.57
N ILE A 85 6.00 18.33 -51.81
CA ILE A 85 6.25 17.21 -50.88
C ILE A 85 6.81 17.74 -49.55
N PHE A 86 7.74 18.69 -49.59
CA PHE A 86 8.30 19.30 -48.38
C PHE A 86 7.23 20.01 -47.55
N ASP A 87 6.38 20.84 -48.17
CA ASP A 87 5.27 21.50 -47.48
C ASP A 87 4.25 20.50 -46.96
N LYS A 88 3.99 19.41 -47.69
CA LYS A 88 3.10 18.34 -47.24
C LYS A 88 3.67 17.60 -46.03
N VAL A 89 4.94 17.22 -46.07
CA VAL A 89 5.63 16.58 -44.93
C VAL A 89 5.68 17.52 -43.73
N LYS A 90 5.97 18.81 -43.94
CA LYS A 90 6.02 19.81 -42.88
C LYS A 90 4.65 20.03 -42.23
N THR A 91 3.60 20.13 -43.02
CA THR A 91 2.22 20.31 -42.52
C THR A 91 1.71 19.06 -41.81
N GLU A 92 1.98 17.87 -42.34
CA GLU A 92 1.62 16.58 -41.72
C GLU A 92 2.40 16.38 -40.40
N THR A 93 3.70 16.64 -40.39
CA THR A 93 4.53 16.55 -39.17
C THR A 93 4.08 17.56 -38.11
N ALA A 94 3.72 18.79 -38.52
CA ALA A 94 3.20 19.81 -37.60
C ALA A 94 1.84 19.41 -37.03
N ALA A 95 0.95 18.85 -37.85
CA ALA A 95 -0.34 18.32 -37.41
C ALA A 95 -0.17 17.17 -36.41
N ASP A 96 0.71 16.21 -36.70
CA ASP A 96 1.01 15.08 -35.82
C ASP A 96 1.61 15.52 -34.48
N LEU A 97 2.50 16.51 -34.49
CA LEU A 97 3.05 17.10 -33.27
C LEU A 97 1.98 17.82 -32.46
N ASN A 98 1.08 18.55 -33.12
CA ASN A 98 -0.01 19.25 -32.46
C ASN A 98 -0.99 18.28 -31.81
N VAL A 99 -1.37 17.20 -32.50
CA VAL A 99 -2.22 16.13 -31.94
C VAL A 99 -1.55 15.48 -30.74
N ARG A 100 -0.26 15.15 -30.82
CA ARG A 100 0.49 14.57 -29.69
C ARG A 100 0.58 15.52 -28.50
N HIS A 101 0.81 16.82 -28.75
CA HIS A 101 0.84 17.83 -27.70
C HIS A 101 -0.52 17.99 -27.03
N GLU A 102 -1.60 18.05 -27.82
CA GLU A 102 -2.97 18.14 -27.31
C GLU A 102 -3.35 16.92 -26.46
N GLN A 103 -3.04 15.72 -26.93
CA GLN A 103 -3.23 14.48 -26.16
C GLN A 103 -2.41 14.48 -24.86
N SER A 104 -1.13 14.88 -24.92
CA SER A 104 -0.27 14.96 -23.73
C SER A 104 -0.79 16.00 -22.73
N SER A 105 -1.29 17.13 -23.21
CA SER A 105 -1.89 18.18 -22.38
C SER A 105 -3.16 17.68 -21.71
N GLN A 106 -4.04 17.01 -22.46
CA GLN A 106 -5.29 16.44 -21.94
C GLN A 106 -5.01 15.42 -20.83
N LEU A 107 -4.12 14.46 -21.08
CA LEU A 107 -3.74 13.46 -20.08
C LEU A 107 -3.17 14.09 -18.80
N LEU A 108 -2.31 15.10 -18.94
CA LEU A 108 -1.76 15.82 -17.79
C LEU A 108 -2.85 16.57 -17.01
N THR A 109 -3.80 17.20 -17.70
CA THR A 109 -4.92 17.88 -17.03
C THR A 109 -5.85 16.89 -16.32
N GLU A 110 -6.12 15.73 -16.90
CA GLU A 110 -6.91 14.67 -16.28
C GLU A 110 -6.20 14.05 -15.06
N GLU A 111 -4.89 13.84 -15.14
CA GLU A 111 -4.09 13.37 -14.00
C GLU A 111 -4.05 14.40 -12.86
N HIS A 112 -3.84 15.68 -13.20
CA HIS A 112 -3.88 16.77 -12.22
C HIS A 112 -5.26 16.87 -11.56
N GLN A 113 -6.34 16.80 -12.34
CA GLN A 113 -7.70 16.84 -11.83
C GLN A 113 -7.98 15.66 -10.89
N ARG A 114 -7.58 14.44 -11.27
CA ARG A 114 -7.68 13.26 -10.40
C ARG A 114 -6.93 13.45 -9.09
N HIS A 115 -5.69 13.95 -9.14
CA HIS A 115 -4.92 14.23 -7.92
C HIS A 115 -5.57 15.29 -7.02
N VAL A 116 -6.16 16.34 -7.60
CA VAL A 116 -6.90 17.35 -6.83
C VAL A 116 -8.12 16.74 -6.16
N GLU A 117 -8.89 15.93 -6.87
CA GLU A 117 -10.07 15.24 -6.32
C GLU A 117 -9.69 14.25 -5.20
N GLU A 118 -8.64 13.45 -5.39
CA GLU A 118 -8.11 12.55 -4.36
C GLU A 118 -7.66 13.33 -3.11
N LEU A 119 -6.98 14.47 -3.30
CA LEU A 119 -6.53 15.31 -2.19
C LEU A 119 -7.72 15.92 -1.44
N GLN A 120 -8.75 16.37 -2.16
CA GLN A 120 -9.98 16.89 -1.56
C GLN A 120 -10.73 15.81 -0.77
N GLN A 121 -10.84 14.60 -1.32
CA GLN A 121 -11.46 13.47 -0.62
C GLN A 121 -10.71 13.11 0.66
N LYS A 122 -9.38 13.01 0.60
CA LYS A 122 -8.54 12.76 1.79
C LYS A 122 -8.70 13.85 2.83
N HIS A 123 -8.65 15.11 2.44
CA HIS A 123 -8.85 16.23 3.36
C HIS A 123 -10.22 16.18 4.03
N GLN A 124 -11.28 15.90 3.26
CA GLN A 124 -12.62 15.81 3.80
C GLN A 124 -12.76 14.63 4.77
N GLN A 125 -12.15 13.48 4.45
CA GLN A 125 -12.11 12.31 5.32
C GLN A 125 -11.36 12.59 6.62
N GLU A 126 -10.15 13.17 6.56
CA GLU A 126 -9.37 13.54 7.73
C GLU A 126 -10.13 14.53 8.62
N LYS A 127 -10.83 15.49 8.01
CA LYS A 127 -11.66 16.45 8.73
C LYS A 127 -12.83 15.78 9.43
N THR A 128 -13.53 14.83 8.79
CA THR A 128 -14.61 14.08 9.43
C THR A 128 -14.09 13.22 10.57
N GLU A 129 -13.00 12.47 10.36
CA GLU A 129 -12.39 11.63 11.39
C GLU A 129 -11.93 12.44 12.60
N LEU A 130 -11.31 13.61 12.37
CA LEU A 130 -10.88 14.50 13.45
C LEU A 130 -12.09 15.05 14.23
N THR A 131 -13.16 15.42 13.52
CA THR A 131 -14.39 15.93 14.13
C THR A 131 -15.06 14.86 14.98
N GLU A 132 -15.15 13.63 14.49
CA GLU A 132 -15.70 12.48 15.21
C GLU A 132 -14.88 12.15 16.46
N LYS A 133 -13.55 12.11 16.35
CA LYS A 133 -12.65 11.89 17.50
C LYS A 133 -12.82 12.99 18.56
N PHE A 134 -12.92 14.24 18.12
CA PHE A 134 -13.16 15.37 19.03
C PHE A 134 -14.51 15.25 19.74
N GLN A 135 -15.59 14.98 19.01
CA GLN A 135 -16.93 14.81 19.58
C GLN A 135 -16.99 13.63 20.55
N ALA A 136 -16.33 12.51 20.23
CA ALA A 136 -16.24 11.37 21.12
C ALA A 136 -15.54 11.74 22.44
N ALA A 137 -14.39 12.41 22.37
CA ALA A 137 -13.67 12.89 23.55
C ALA A 137 -14.48 13.91 24.35
N GLU A 138 -15.16 14.84 23.68
CA GLU A 138 -16.04 15.82 24.31
C GLU A 138 -17.20 15.14 25.06
N ASN A 139 -17.83 14.12 24.45
CA ASN A 139 -18.92 13.37 25.07
C ASN A 139 -18.46 12.59 26.30
N ILE A 140 -17.27 11.97 26.25
CA ILE A 140 -16.67 11.29 27.41
C ILE A 140 -16.44 12.29 28.55
N LEU A 141 -15.85 13.44 28.25
CA LEU A 141 -15.59 14.48 29.25
C LEU A 141 -16.90 15.05 29.84
N LYS A 142 -17.92 15.26 29.02
CA LYS A 142 -19.25 15.69 29.49
C LYS A 142 -19.85 14.68 30.46
N ALA A 143 -19.83 13.39 30.11
CA ALA A 143 -20.33 12.33 30.99
C ALA A 143 -19.58 12.27 32.32
N GLU A 144 -18.25 12.47 32.30
CA GLU A 144 -17.44 12.49 33.53
C GLU A 144 -17.74 13.72 34.40
N VAL A 145 -17.92 14.89 33.79
CA VAL A 145 -18.34 16.12 34.51
C VAL A 145 -19.71 15.94 35.14
N GLU A 146 -20.67 15.33 34.44
CA GLU A 146 -22.00 15.04 34.98
C GLU A 146 -21.94 14.09 36.17
N LYS A 147 -21.16 13.00 36.05
CA LYS A 147 -20.92 12.04 37.15
C LYS A 147 -20.34 12.73 38.38
N LEU A 148 -19.24 13.48 38.21
CA LEU A 148 -18.58 14.19 39.31
C LEU A 148 -19.49 15.25 39.93
N SER A 149 -20.33 15.91 39.13
CA SER A 149 -21.31 16.88 39.62
C SER A 149 -22.37 16.22 40.49
N ALA A 150 -22.86 15.03 40.09
CA ALA A 150 -23.80 14.25 40.88
C ALA A 150 -23.18 13.77 42.21
N GLU A 151 -21.96 13.23 42.18
CA GLU A 151 -21.21 12.84 43.38
C GLU A 151 -21.00 14.03 44.34
N LEU A 152 -20.62 15.19 43.81
CA LEU A 152 -20.47 16.42 44.58
C LEU A 152 -21.79 16.86 45.21
N GLN A 153 -22.92 16.72 44.50
CA GLN A 153 -24.24 17.04 45.03
C GLN A 153 -24.61 16.10 46.20
N ILE A 154 -24.37 14.79 46.06
CA ILE A 154 -24.59 13.80 47.13
C ILE A 154 -23.75 14.15 48.35
N TYR A 155 -22.46 14.43 48.16
CA TYR A 155 -21.56 14.83 49.24
C TYR A 155 -22.04 16.11 49.96
N LYS A 156 -22.46 17.13 49.20
CA LYS A 156 -23.03 18.37 49.75
C LYS A 156 -24.31 18.11 50.55
N GLN A 157 -25.18 17.21 50.09
CA GLN A 157 -26.39 16.81 50.82
C GLN A 157 -26.04 16.08 52.12
N LEU A 158 -25.11 15.13 52.08
CA LEU A 158 -24.64 14.40 53.26
C LEU A 158 -24.05 15.36 54.30
N LYS A 159 -23.17 16.27 53.86
CA LYS A 159 -22.57 17.29 54.72
C LYS A 159 -23.63 18.17 55.40
N ARG A 160 -24.67 18.58 54.66
CA ARG A 160 -25.81 19.33 55.22
C ARG A 160 -26.58 18.51 56.25
N ARG A 161 -26.95 17.26 55.93
CA ARG A 161 -27.64 16.36 56.88
C ARG A 161 -26.83 16.16 58.16
N VAL A 162 -25.51 16.00 58.06
CA VAL A 162 -24.63 15.87 59.22
C VAL A 162 -24.61 17.17 60.04
N ALA A 163 -24.57 18.34 59.40
CA ALA A 163 -24.59 19.63 60.09
C ALA A 163 -25.94 19.95 60.75
N GLU A 164 -27.05 19.57 60.09
CA GLU A 164 -28.42 19.74 60.57
C GLU A 164 -28.81 18.67 61.61
N SER A 165 -28.08 17.55 61.65
CA SER A 165 -28.34 16.46 62.58
C SER A 165 -28.29 16.95 64.02
N THR A 166 -29.43 16.86 64.70
CA THR A 166 -29.52 17.11 66.14
C THR A 166 -28.93 15.97 66.95
N PHE A 167 -28.57 14.84 66.33
CA PHE A 167 -28.06 13.64 66.99
C PHE A 167 -26.98 13.95 68.03
N LYS A 168 -25.98 14.78 67.68
CA LYS A 168 -24.91 15.16 68.62
C LYS A 168 -25.45 15.98 69.80
N LYS A 169 -26.39 16.89 69.57
CA LYS A 169 -27.02 17.70 70.62
C LYS A 169 -27.95 16.84 71.50
N ASP A 170 -28.70 15.93 70.90
CA ASP A 170 -29.61 15.01 71.58
C ASP A 170 -28.84 13.99 72.43
N LEU A 171 -27.75 13.45 71.90
CA LEU A 171 -26.83 12.58 72.63
C LEU A 171 -26.25 13.31 73.85
N LEU A 172 -25.74 14.53 73.67
CA LEU A 172 -25.22 15.34 74.77
C LEU A 172 -26.31 15.68 75.80
N ARG A 173 -27.52 16.06 75.36
CA ARG A 173 -28.65 16.32 76.25
C ARG A 173 -29.07 15.07 77.03
N ASN A 174 -29.07 13.91 76.38
CA ASN A 174 -29.42 12.64 77.02
C ASN A 174 -28.37 12.26 78.08
N ILE A 175 -27.08 12.38 77.74
CA ILE A 175 -25.96 12.21 78.70
C ILE A 175 -26.10 13.15 79.89
N GLN A 176 -26.53 14.39 79.65
CA GLN A 176 -26.67 15.39 80.71
C GLN A 176 -27.91 15.16 81.59
N ALA A 177 -29.00 14.63 81.02
CA ALA A 177 -30.27 14.39 81.70
C ALA A 177 -30.32 13.04 82.46
N HIS A 178 -29.63 12.02 81.95
CA HIS A 178 -29.71 10.65 82.45
C HIS A 178 -28.36 10.11 82.96
N GLY A 179 -27.30 10.93 82.91
CA GLY A 179 -25.92 10.48 83.11
C GLY A 179 -25.34 9.89 81.83
N SER A 180 -24.04 9.54 81.81
CA SER A 180 -23.53 8.75 80.67
C SER A 180 -24.41 7.50 80.53
N PRO A 181 -24.70 7.03 79.29
CA PRO A 181 -25.29 5.73 79.08
C PRO A 181 -24.42 4.75 79.84
N GLY A 182 -24.83 4.36 81.05
CA GLY A 182 -23.92 3.72 82.00
C GLY A 182 -23.24 2.50 81.39
N ALA A 183 -22.14 2.03 81.98
CA ALA A 183 -21.20 1.04 81.43
C ALA A 183 -21.77 -0.07 80.51
N PHE A 184 -23.00 -0.54 80.74
CA PHE A 184 -23.74 -1.42 79.83
C PHE A 184 -23.85 -0.88 78.38
N TRP A 185 -24.30 0.37 78.18
CA TRP A 185 -24.53 0.93 76.84
C TRP A 185 -23.24 1.31 76.13
N GLU A 186 -22.24 1.77 76.88
CA GLU A 186 -20.87 1.95 76.36
C GLU A 186 -20.30 0.60 75.87
N SER A 187 -20.47 -0.46 76.66
CA SER A 187 -20.06 -1.82 76.27
C SER A 187 -20.82 -2.36 75.06
N GLU A 188 -22.13 -2.12 74.96
CA GLU A 188 -22.92 -2.55 73.80
C GLU A 188 -22.50 -1.77 72.53
N GLN A 189 -22.23 -0.47 72.66
CA GLN A 189 -21.75 0.34 71.54
C GLN A 189 -20.36 -0.10 71.05
N GLU A 190 -19.46 -0.48 71.95
CA GLU A 190 -18.16 -1.07 71.61
C GLU A 190 -18.29 -2.44 70.92
N SER A 191 -19.21 -3.29 71.40
CA SER A 191 -19.52 -4.58 70.78
C SER A 191 -20.05 -4.42 69.34
N LEU A 192 -20.97 -3.46 69.14
CA LEU A 192 -21.50 -3.16 67.81
C LEU A 192 -20.43 -2.59 66.87
N LEU A 193 -19.53 -1.74 67.37
CA LEU A 193 -18.41 -1.23 66.58
C LEU A 193 -17.52 -2.38 66.09
N PHE A 194 -17.18 -3.33 66.96
CA PHE A 194 -16.39 -4.50 66.60
C PHE A 194 -17.07 -5.35 65.50
N VAL A 195 -18.39 -5.57 65.60
CA VAL A 195 -19.15 -6.29 64.57
C VAL A 195 -19.13 -5.53 63.24
N ILE A 196 -19.25 -4.20 63.26
CA ILE A 196 -19.20 -3.35 62.06
C ILE A 196 -17.81 -3.40 61.41
N GLU A 197 -16.75 -3.32 62.19
CA GLU A 197 -15.36 -3.43 61.70
C GLU A 197 -15.14 -4.81 61.05
N MET A 198 -15.55 -5.89 61.72
CA MET A 198 -15.44 -7.24 61.17
C MET A 198 -16.25 -7.41 59.86
N LYS A 199 -17.44 -6.81 59.76
CA LYS A 199 -18.24 -6.83 58.53
C LYS A 199 -17.62 -5.99 57.43
N SER A 200 -17.03 -4.85 57.77
CA SER A 200 -16.32 -3.96 56.84
C SER A 200 -15.09 -4.66 56.26
N ASP A 201 -14.28 -5.33 57.08
CA ASP A 201 -13.12 -6.09 56.64
C ASP A 201 -13.52 -7.24 55.70
N ARG A 202 -14.60 -7.96 56.03
CA ARG A 202 -15.14 -9.03 55.18
C ARG A 202 -15.62 -8.48 53.83
N LEU A 203 -16.28 -7.32 53.82
CA LEU A 203 -16.72 -6.66 52.59
C LEU A 203 -15.51 -6.26 51.73
N GLN A 204 -14.48 -5.68 52.34
CA GLN A 204 -13.25 -5.30 51.64
C GLN A 204 -12.51 -6.51 51.04
N GLU A 205 -12.49 -7.65 51.73
CA GLU A 205 -11.96 -8.91 51.19
C GLU A 205 -12.80 -9.39 49.99
N GLN A 206 -14.13 -9.35 50.07
CA GLN A 206 -15.00 -9.69 48.94
C GLN A 206 -14.78 -8.75 47.75
N GLN A 207 -14.60 -7.45 47.99
CA GLN A 207 -14.31 -6.47 46.94
C GLN A 207 -12.97 -6.75 46.25
N ARG A 208 -11.93 -7.13 47.00
CA ARG A 208 -10.64 -7.56 46.42
C ARG A 208 -10.80 -8.81 45.54
N LYS A 209 -11.60 -9.78 45.96
CA LYS A 209 -11.89 -10.98 45.14
C LYS A 209 -12.66 -10.65 43.87
N LEU A 210 -13.61 -9.72 43.95
CA LEU A 210 -14.38 -9.27 42.80
C LEU A 210 -13.47 -8.61 41.75
N LEU A 211 -12.57 -7.71 42.18
CA LEU A 211 -11.57 -7.11 41.28
C LEU A 211 -10.64 -8.14 40.61
N GLN A 212 -10.22 -9.17 41.36
CA GLN A 212 -9.43 -10.27 40.80
C GLN A 212 -10.23 -11.04 39.75
N MET A 213 -11.53 -11.27 40.00
CA MET A 213 -12.43 -11.92 39.06
C MET A 213 -12.61 -11.08 37.79
N ASP A 214 -12.83 -9.78 37.90
CA ASP A 214 -12.94 -8.86 36.76
C ASP A 214 -11.68 -8.91 35.88
N THR A 215 -10.50 -8.88 36.52
CA THR A 215 -9.20 -9.01 35.81
C THR A 215 -9.08 -10.34 35.06
N LEU A 216 -9.62 -11.43 35.64
CA LEU A 216 -9.61 -12.75 34.99
C LEU A 216 -10.59 -12.78 33.80
N VAL A 217 -11.75 -12.14 33.92
CA VAL A 217 -12.72 -12.01 32.83
C VAL A 217 -12.11 -11.26 31.65
N GLU A 218 -11.45 -10.12 31.90
CA GLU A 218 -10.75 -9.36 30.85
C GLU A 218 -9.69 -10.19 30.13
N LYS A 219 -8.89 -10.96 30.87
CA LYS A 219 -7.91 -11.87 30.29
C LYS A 219 -8.56 -12.98 29.46
N ASN A 220 -9.68 -13.52 29.92
CA ASN A 220 -10.39 -14.57 29.21
C ASN A 220 -10.93 -14.04 27.88
N LEU A 221 -11.56 -12.86 27.87
CA LEU A 221 -12.01 -12.19 26.64
C LEU A 221 -10.85 -11.97 25.65
N SER A 222 -9.70 -11.51 26.13
CA SER A 222 -8.51 -11.34 25.27
C SER A 222 -8.00 -12.67 24.68
N LEU A 223 -8.10 -13.77 25.43
CA LEU A 223 -7.74 -15.10 24.94
C LEU A 223 -8.77 -15.62 23.93
N GLU A 224 -10.06 -15.37 24.14
CA GLU A 224 -11.12 -15.70 23.18
C GLU A 224 -10.89 -14.97 21.84
N ASP A 225 -10.56 -13.68 21.87
CA ASP A 225 -10.22 -12.91 20.66
C ASP A 225 -9.00 -13.50 19.92
N GLN A 226 -7.95 -13.88 20.67
CA GLN A 226 -6.78 -14.53 20.09
C GLN A 226 -7.11 -15.88 19.45
N ILE A 227 -7.98 -16.68 20.06
CA ILE A 227 -8.45 -17.94 19.50
C ILE A 227 -9.19 -17.70 18.19
N VAL A 228 -10.11 -16.73 18.15
CA VAL A 228 -10.83 -16.37 16.92
C VAL A 228 -9.86 -15.95 15.81
N GLN A 229 -8.87 -15.12 16.13
CA GLN A 229 -7.86 -14.68 15.16
C GLN A 229 -7.06 -15.86 14.59
N VAL A 230 -6.61 -16.78 15.46
CA VAL A 230 -5.85 -17.97 15.03
C VAL A 230 -6.72 -18.90 14.18
N LEU A 231 -7.99 -19.07 14.53
CA LEU A 231 -8.93 -19.88 13.73
C LEU A 231 -9.13 -19.27 12.34
N GLN A 232 -9.29 -17.95 12.24
CA GLN A 232 -9.41 -17.26 10.97
C GLN A 232 -8.14 -17.41 10.11
N GLN A 233 -6.96 -17.24 10.70
CA GLN A 233 -5.68 -17.47 10.00
C GLN A 233 -5.53 -18.92 9.52
N ASN A 234 -6.02 -19.89 10.30
CA ASN A 234 -5.99 -21.30 9.90
C ASN A 234 -6.87 -21.57 8.69
N GLU A 235 -8.07 -20.97 8.66
CA GLU A 235 -8.99 -21.10 7.54
C GLU A 235 -8.43 -20.44 6.27
N ASP A 236 -7.84 -19.25 6.39
CA ASP A 236 -7.16 -18.59 5.26
C ASP A 236 -6.03 -19.48 4.68
N LEU A 237 -5.25 -20.13 5.56
CA LEU A 237 -4.21 -21.07 5.13
C LEU A 237 -4.80 -22.31 4.45
N ARG A 238 -5.92 -22.85 4.94
CA ARG A 238 -6.62 -23.96 4.31
C ARG A 238 -7.09 -23.61 2.90
N VAL A 239 -7.74 -22.47 2.72
CA VAL A 239 -8.18 -21.99 1.41
C VAL A 239 -6.99 -21.81 0.46
N ARG A 240 -5.86 -21.27 0.95
CA ARG A 240 -4.63 -21.16 0.15
C ARG A 240 -4.08 -22.53 -0.26
N ILE A 241 -4.08 -23.51 0.64
CA ILE A 241 -3.65 -24.87 0.34
C ILE A 241 -4.56 -25.50 -0.72
N GLU A 242 -5.87 -25.36 -0.60
CA GLU A 242 -6.84 -25.88 -1.59
C GLU A 242 -6.60 -25.25 -2.97
N ASN A 243 -6.37 -23.94 -3.04
CA ASN A 243 -6.03 -23.25 -4.29
C ASN A 243 -4.70 -23.74 -4.89
N CYS A 244 -3.67 -23.96 -4.08
CA CYS A 244 -2.43 -24.54 -4.57
C CYS A 244 -2.63 -25.99 -5.07
N GLN A 245 -3.46 -26.78 -4.39
CA GLN A 245 -3.76 -28.15 -4.81
C GLN A 245 -4.51 -28.19 -6.15
N THR A 246 -5.50 -27.31 -6.36
CA THR A 246 -6.21 -27.23 -7.65
C THR A 246 -5.27 -26.82 -8.78
N PHE A 247 -4.37 -25.87 -8.53
CA PHE A 247 -3.35 -25.46 -9.51
C PHE A 247 -2.38 -26.61 -9.86
N ILE A 248 -1.92 -27.37 -8.86
CA ILE A 248 -1.06 -28.54 -9.07
C ILE A 248 -1.80 -29.60 -9.92
N GLN A 249 -3.08 -29.85 -9.64
CA GLN A 249 -3.89 -30.80 -10.43
C GLN A 249 -4.04 -30.33 -11.88
N ALA A 250 -4.29 -29.04 -12.11
CA ALA A 250 -4.40 -28.46 -13.46
C ALA A 250 -3.10 -28.58 -14.25
N LEU A 251 -1.96 -28.19 -13.67
CA LEU A 251 -0.64 -28.34 -14.27
C LEU A 251 -0.30 -29.80 -14.58
N SER A 252 -0.64 -30.71 -13.66
CA SER A 252 -0.38 -32.14 -13.85
C SER A 252 -1.18 -32.69 -15.04
N LYS A 253 -2.43 -32.23 -15.21
CA LYS A 253 -3.26 -32.56 -16.37
C LYS A 253 -2.66 -32.02 -17.67
N GLU A 254 -2.28 -30.75 -17.71
CA GLU A 254 -1.63 -30.16 -18.89
C GLU A 254 -0.33 -30.89 -19.25
N GLN A 255 0.48 -31.27 -18.26
CA GLN A 255 1.69 -32.05 -18.48
C GLN A 255 1.37 -33.42 -19.10
N GLN A 256 0.30 -34.08 -18.66
CA GLN A 256 -0.13 -35.36 -19.22
C GLN A 256 -0.65 -35.20 -20.66
N ASP A 257 -1.43 -34.16 -20.93
CA ASP A 257 -1.97 -33.85 -22.26
C ASP A 257 -0.84 -33.53 -23.27
N LEU A 258 0.17 -32.77 -22.85
CA LEU A 258 1.36 -32.46 -23.65
C LEU A 258 2.18 -33.70 -23.96
N LYS A 259 2.38 -34.60 -22.99
CA LYS A 259 3.07 -35.89 -23.21
C LYS A 259 2.32 -36.73 -24.24
N ALA A 260 1.00 -36.84 -24.12
CA ALA A 260 0.18 -37.58 -25.09
C ALA A 260 0.19 -36.94 -26.49
N ALA A 261 0.24 -35.60 -26.59
CA ALA A 261 0.42 -34.91 -27.87
C ALA A 261 1.80 -35.17 -28.48
N LEU A 262 2.86 -35.15 -27.68
CA LEU A 262 4.22 -35.45 -28.11
C LEU A 262 4.34 -36.88 -28.64
N GLU A 263 3.79 -37.87 -27.93
CA GLU A 263 3.75 -39.27 -28.36
C GLU A 263 3.04 -39.43 -29.71
N ARG A 264 1.88 -38.77 -29.89
CA ARG A 264 1.18 -38.75 -31.18
C ARG A 264 2.05 -38.15 -32.30
N GLN A 265 2.73 -37.03 -32.03
CA GLN A 265 3.61 -36.39 -33.01
C GLN A 265 4.81 -37.28 -33.38
N LEU A 266 5.39 -37.99 -32.41
CA LEU A 266 6.48 -38.94 -32.65
C LEU A 266 6.04 -40.08 -33.58
N VAL A 267 4.84 -40.64 -33.37
CA VAL A 267 4.28 -41.69 -34.24
C VAL A 267 4.08 -41.16 -35.67
N VAL A 268 3.50 -39.97 -35.84
CA VAL A 268 3.32 -39.35 -37.16
C VAL A 268 4.67 -39.11 -37.84
N ASN A 269 5.67 -38.63 -37.11
CA ASN A 269 7.01 -38.39 -37.64
C ASN A 269 7.69 -39.68 -38.09
N GLN A 270 7.59 -40.76 -37.30
CA GLN A 270 8.09 -42.08 -37.70
C GLN A 270 7.43 -42.57 -39.00
N ASN A 271 6.11 -42.44 -39.12
CA ASN A 271 5.38 -42.82 -40.35
C ASN A 271 5.85 -42.00 -41.57
N LEU A 272 5.98 -40.68 -41.43
CA LEU A 272 6.48 -39.81 -42.49
C LEU A 272 7.94 -40.12 -42.86
N SER A 273 8.78 -40.48 -41.88
CA SER A 273 10.16 -40.91 -42.12
C SER A 273 10.21 -42.20 -42.93
N GLN A 274 9.36 -43.18 -42.59
CA GLN A 274 9.23 -44.43 -43.34
C GLN A 274 8.72 -44.17 -44.77
N GLU A 275 7.70 -43.33 -44.93
CA GLU A 275 7.17 -42.95 -46.24
C GLU A 275 8.24 -42.22 -47.09
N LYS A 276 8.98 -41.29 -46.48
CA LYS A 276 10.11 -40.62 -47.12
C LYS A 276 11.16 -41.62 -47.60
N GLU A 277 11.53 -42.59 -46.76
CA GLU A 277 12.50 -43.63 -47.14
C GLU A 277 11.99 -44.48 -48.30
N GLN A 278 10.71 -44.88 -48.27
CA GLN A 278 10.06 -45.60 -49.38
C GLN A 278 10.05 -44.79 -50.68
N LEU A 279 9.76 -43.49 -50.61
CA LEU A 279 9.79 -42.60 -51.77
C LEU A 279 11.21 -42.40 -52.31
N MET A 280 12.20 -42.22 -51.43
CA MET A 280 13.61 -42.14 -51.81
C MET A 280 14.10 -43.43 -52.46
N PHE A 281 13.66 -44.59 -51.95
CA PHE A 281 13.91 -45.88 -52.57
C PHE A 281 13.32 -45.91 -53.99
N LYS A 282 12.04 -45.58 -54.16
CA LYS A 282 11.39 -45.51 -55.48
C LYS A 282 12.12 -44.56 -56.44
N LEU A 283 12.58 -43.40 -55.97
CA LEU A 283 13.30 -42.42 -56.78
C LEU A 283 14.66 -42.96 -57.25
N ARG A 284 15.45 -43.57 -56.36
CA ARG A 284 16.75 -44.15 -56.70
C ARG A 284 16.67 -45.36 -57.63
N HIS A 285 15.55 -46.07 -57.61
CA HIS A 285 15.30 -47.25 -58.46
C HIS A 285 14.36 -46.94 -59.65
N ARG A 286 14.12 -45.64 -59.93
CA ARG A 286 13.26 -45.18 -61.04
C ARG A 286 13.79 -45.57 -62.42
N ASP A 287 15.10 -45.84 -62.53
CA ASP A 287 15.74 -46.24 -63.79
C ASP A 287 15.87 -47.77 -63.94
N SER A 288 15.14 -48.59 -63.17
CA SER A 288 15.28 -50.06 -63.19
C SER A 288 13.99 -50.88 -63.35
N CYS A 289 12.85 -50.29 -63.72
CA CYS A 289 11.70 -51.08 -64.21
C CYS A 289 10.85 -50.31 -65.25
N PRO A 290 10.30 -51.00 -66.27
CA PRO A 290 9.84 -50.40 -67.53
C PRO A 290 8.53 -49.63 -67.40
N THR A 291 8.43 -48.61 -68.23
CA THR A 291 7.26 -47.78 -68.59
C THR A 291 5.92 -48.51 -68.41
N ILE A 292 5.15 -48.12 -67.40
CA ILE A 292 3.72 -48.41 -67.38
C ILE A 292 3.01 -47.36 -68.24
N HIS A 293 2.40 -47.88 -69.29
CA HIS A 293 1.54 -47.24 -70.27
C HIS A 293 0.48 -46.33 -69.60
N LEU A 294 0.43 -45.05 -69.99
CA LEU A 294 -0.79 -44.25 -69.85
C LEU A 294 -1.75 -44.58 -71.01
N PRO A 295 -3.05 -44.80 -70.77
CA PRO A 295 -4.07 -44.71 -71.81
C PRO A 295 -4.65 -43.30 -71.93
N ALA A 296 -4.96 -42.91 -73.16
CA ALA A 296 -5.50 -41.61 -73.55
C ALA A 296 -7.03 -41.50 -73.35
N ILE A 297 -7.45 -40.33 -72.83
CA ILE A 297 -8.60 -39.46 -73.16
C ILE A 297 -9.97 -40.10 -73.46
N VAL A 298 -11.02 -39.72 -72.70
CA VAL A 298 -12.36 -39.29 -73.20
C VAL A 298 -12.98 -38.21 -72.29
N GLN A 299 -13.75 -37.32 -72.92
CA GLN A 299 -14.29 -35.99 -72.58
C GLN A 299 -15.37 -35.84 -71.48
N GLU A 300 -15.47 -34.57 -71.04
CA GLU A 300 -16.64 -33.74 -70.64
C GLU A 300 -17.75 -34.31 -69.75
N ILE A 301 -18.16 -33.54 -68.74
CA ILE A 301 -19.42 -32.79 -68.67
C ILE A 301 -19.37 -31.90 -67.42
N SER A 302 -19.57 -30.59 -67.61
CA SER A 302 -19.91 -29.63 -66.55
C SER A 302 -21.43 -29.71 -66.29
N PRO A 303 -21.97 -29.46 -65.07
CA PRO A 303 -22.35 -28.07 -64.80
C PRO A 303 -22.40 -27.62 -63.32
N ARG A 304 -22.28 -26.29 -63.17
CA ARG A 304 -22.74 -25.35 -62.11
C ARG A 304 -22.27 -25.55 -60.67
#